data_AF-A0A4Q5UJ85-F1
#
_entry.id   AF-A0A4Q5UJ85-F1
#
_cell.length_a   1.000
_cell.length_b   1.000
_cell.length_c   1.000
_cell.angle_alpha   90.00
_cell.angle_beta   90.00
_cell.angle_gamma   90.00
#
_symmetry.space_group_name_H-M   'P 1'
#
loop_
_entity.id
_entity.type
_entity.pdbx_description
1 polymer ?
#
loop_
_entity_poly.entity_id
_entity_poly.type
_entity_poly.pdbx_seq_one_letter_code
_entity_poly.pdbx_strand_id
1 'polypeptide(L)'
;MLLRIFICLLFVSLSWTALAQDRGNIVLPYKRAQNSPLLGDSGKRKAALVVGISDYSSSKLTLKYANKDANLIYDYLSGARKFPKENIFLLPDSMATSGRIYNSIHNLMKWLVPGDELVLYFAGHGDVQTVADFDEAFFLAWDASDTRNYYGAAGTLKLTDLDNYTS
;
A
#
# COMPACT_ATOMS: atom_id res chain seq x y z
N MET A 1 -54.26 3.19 -51.92
CA MET A 1 -53.48 4.35 -51.44
C MET A 1 -52.62 3.86 -50.28
N LEU A 2 -51.61 3.03 -50.54
CA LEU A 2 -50.19 3.39 -50.64
C LEU A 2 -49.72 4.40 -49.59
N LEU A 3 -48.65 3.99 -48.90
CA LEU A 3 -47.62 4.81 -48.23
C LEU A 3 -47.83 5.09 -46.73
N ARG A 4 -47.11 4.35 -45.86
CA ARG A 4 -45.82 4.79 -45.27
C ARG A 4 -45.40 3.84 -44.14
N ILE A 5 -44.34 3.07 -44.41
CA ILE A 5 -43.55 2.36 -43.41
C ILE A 5 -42.88 3.40 -42.52
N PHE A 6 -43.17 3.39 -41.22
CA PHE A 6 -42.34 4.06 -40.22
C PHE A 6 -41.70 2.99 -39.34
N ILE A 7 -40.43 2.75 -39.60
CA ILE A 7 -39.50 2.04 -38.75
C ILE A 7 -39.26 2.94 -37.53
N CYS A 8 -39.90 2.62 -36.39
CA CYS A 8 -39.51 3.17 -35.10
C CYS A 8 -38.50 2.23 -34.44
N LEU A 9 -37.23 2.38 -34.85
CA LEU A 9 -36.08 2.06 -34.01
C LEU A 9 -36.10 3.00 -32.81
N LEU A 10 -36.66 2.56 -31.69
CA LEU A 10 -36.60 3.30 -30.43
C LEU A 10 -35.48 2.71 -29.58
N PHE A 11 -34.44 3.52 -29.46
CA PHE A 11 -33.22 3.30 -28.70
C PHE A 11 -33.53 2.98 -27.22
N VAL A 12 -32.91 1.89 -26.78
CA VAL A 12 -32.30 1.63 -25.47
C VAL A 12 -32.33 2.81 -24.50
N SER A 13 -33.01 2.61 -23.37
CA SER A 13 -32.49 3.04 -22.07
C SER A 13 -32.88 2.01 -21.03
N LEU A 14 -32.18 0.87 -21.02
CA LEU A 14 -32.12 0.02 -19.85
C LEU A 14 -31.41 0.86 -18.79
N SER A 15 -32.19 1.43 -17.88
CA SER A 15 -31.71 2.20 -16.75
C SER A 15 -30.80 1.30 -15.92
N TRP A 16 -29.50 1.35 -16.19
CA TRP A 16 -28.49 0.87 -15.27
C TRP A 16 -28.73 1.64 -13.99
N THR A 17 -29.34 1.00 -13.00
CA THR A 17 -29.19 1.43 -11.62
C THR A 17 -27.71 1.31 -11.34
N ALA A 18 -26.99 2.43 -11.48
CA ALA A 18 -25.68 2.59 -10.91
C ALA A 18 -25.85 2.45 -9.40
N LEU A 19 -25.71 1.22 -8.88
CA LEU A 19 -25.21 1.04 -7.53
C LEU A 19 -23.75 1.49 -7.59
N ALA A 20 -23.55 2.81 -7.51
CA ALA A 20 -22.30 3.34 -7.01
C ALA A 20 -22.19 2.77 -5.60
N GLN A 21 -21.39 1.70 -5.44
CA GLN A 21 -20.99 1.24 -4.13
C GLN A 21 -20.12 2.36 -3.56
N ASP A 22 -20.77 3.25 -2.82
CA ASP A 22 -20.10 4.25 -2.01
C ASP A 22 -19.27 3.47 -0.99
N ARG A 23 -17.99 3.25 -1.28
CA ARG A 23 -17.03 2.77 -0.28
C ARG A 23 -16.72 3.94 0.63
N GLY A 24 -17.73 4.37 1.38
CA GLY A 24 -17.56 5.26 2.51
C GLY A 24 -16.57 4.60 3.46
N ASN A 25 -15.40 5.21 3.60
CA ASN A 25 -14.43 4.81 4.61
C ASN A 25 -15.10 4.97 5.98
N ILE A 26 -15.43 3.84 6.61
CA ILE A 26 -15.74 3.85 8.03
C ILE A 26 -14.43 4.15 8.75
N VAL A 27 -14.23 5.41 9.14
CA VAL A 27 -13.26 5.73 10.20
C VAL A 27 -13.88 5.23 11.49
N LEU A 28 -13.57 3.98 11.84
CA LEU A 28 -13.96 3.43 13.13
C LEU A 28 -13.20 4.22 14.22
N PRO A 29 -13.89 4.75 15.26
CA PRO A 29 -13.19 5.34 16.40
C PRO A 29 -12.24 4.31 17.01
N TYR A 30 -11.02 4.73 17.35
CA TYR A 30 -9.99 3.86 17.95
C TYR A 30 -10.53 3.20 19.22
N LYS A 31 -11.00 1.98 19.07
CA LYS A 31 -11.21 1.02 20.14
C LYS A 31 -10.05 0.06 20.04
N ARG A 32 -9.23 -0.02 21.09
CA ARG A 32 -8.12 -0.99 21.20
C ARG A 32 -8.63 -2.38 20.82
N ALA A 33 -8.34 -2.84 19.60
CA ALA A 33 -8.72 -4.17 19.17
C ALA A 33 -7.92 -5.17 20.01
N GLN A 34 -8.62 -6.04 20.73
CA GLN A 34 -8.05 -7.05 21.62
C GLN A 34 -7.47 -8.26 20.85
N ASN A 35 -7.67 -8.38 19.54
CA ASN A 35 -7.18 -9.50 18.72
C ASN A 35 -6.48 -8.99 17.44
N SER A 36 -5.38 -9.65 17.06
CA SER A 36 -4.68 -9.40 15.80
C SER A 36 -5.54 -9.79 14.59
N PRO A 37 -5.50 -9.03 13.48
CA PRO A 37 -6.17 -9.43 12.23
C PRO A 37 -5.44 -10.54 11.48
N LEU A 38 -4.23 -10.93 11.90
CA LEU A 38 -3.44 -11.95 11.22
C LEU A 38 -4.07 -13.33 11.39
N LEU A 39 -4.45 -13.95 10.28
CA LEU A 39 -4.97 -15.31 10.23
C LEU A 39 -3.86 -16.35 10.41
N GLY A 40 -4.21 -17.48 11.01
CA GLY A 40 -3.35 -18.66 11.18
C GLY A 40 -2.95 -18.95 12.62
N ASP A 41 -2.13 -19.98 12.79
CA ASP A 41 -1.61 -20.42 14.09
C ASP A 41 -0.45 -19.52 14.54
N SER A 42 -0.62 -18.86 15.69
CA SER A 42 0.34 -17.88 16.22
C SER A 42 1.73 -18.52 16.41
N GLY A 43 2.78 -17.89 15.89
CA GLY A 43 4.15 -18.41 15.90
C GLY A 43 4.49 -19.28 14.70
N LYS A 44 3.58 -19.37 13.72
CA LYS A 44 3.80 -19.98 12.40
C LYS A 44 3.05 -19.22 11.29
N ARG A 45 2.56 -18.01 11.57
CA ARG A 45 1.83 -17.20 10.61
C ARG A 45 2.80 -16.61 9.60
N LYS A 46 2.28 -16.35 8.41
CA LYS A 46 2.99 -15.67 7.34
C LYS A 46 2.35 -14.31 7.13
N ALA A 47 3.11 -13.23 7.26
CA ALA A 47 2.66 -11.87 7.07
C ALA A 47 3.61 -11.09 6.18
N ALA A 48 3.09 -10.10 5.46
CA ALA A 48 3.92 -9.30 4.58
C ALA A 48 3.47 -7.84 4.52
N LEU A 49 4.42 -6.92 4.45
CA LEU A 49 4.20 -5.54 4.06
C LEU A 49 4.86 -5.32 2.71
N VAL A 50 4.05 -4.98 1.70
CA VAL A 50 4.47 -4.86 0.30
C VAL A 50 4.16 -3.46 -0.17
N VAL A 51 5.21 -2.68 -0.46
CA VAL A 51 5.11 -1.27 -0.86
C VAL A 51 5.63 -1.10 -2.27
N GLY A 52 4.89 -0.38 -3.11
CA GLY A 52 5.28 -0.12 -4.50
C GLY A 52 4.80 1.24 -4.97
N ILE A 53 5.71 2.14 -5.33
CA ILE A 53 5.35 3.54 -5.61
C ILE A 53 5.86 3.93 -6.99
N SER A 54 4.94 4.11 -7.92
CA SER A 54 5.21 4.62 -9.26
C SER A 54 4.66 6.02 -9.46
N ASP A 55 3.47 6.28 -8.92
CA ASP A 55 2.83 7.59 -9.00
C ASP A 55 2.98 8.33 -7.66
N TYR A 56 4.13 8.98 -7.48
CA TYR A 56 4.42 9.82 -6.32
C TYR A 56 3.58 11.10 -6.33
N SER A 57 3.36 11.71 -5.15
CA SER A 57 2.65 13.00 -5.05
C SER A 57 3.31 14.11 -5.87
N SER A 58 4.64 14.07 -6.02
CA SER A 58 5.37 14.86 -6.99
C SER A 58 5.61 14.09 -8.29
N SER A 59 5.16 14.68 -9.40
CA SER A 59 5.41 14.18 -10.76
C SER A 59 6.90 14.08 -11.14
N LYS A 60 7.79 14.72 -10.39
CA LYS A 60 9.25 14.61 -10.61
C LYS A 60 9.83 13.26 -10.17
N LEU A 61 9.09 12.52 -9.34
CA LEU A 61 9.52 11.24 -8.78
C LEU A 61 8.82 10.04 -9.46
N THR A 62 8.11 10.26 -10.57
CA THR A 62 7.33 9.20 -11.23
C THR A 62 8.22 8.06 -11.75
N LEU A 63 7.86 6.82 -11.39
CA LEU A 63 8.43 5.58 -11.92
C LEU A 63 7.39 4.84 -12.78
N LYS A 64 7.84 3.84 -13.55
CA LYS A 64 6.98 3.12 -14.51
C LYS A 64 6.38 1.81 -13.98
N TYR A 65 7.04 1.17 -13.02
CA TYR A 65 6.83 -0.25 -12.73
C TYR A 65 6.76 -0.64 -11.24
N ALA A 66 7.23 0.19 -10.31
CA ALA A 66 7.30 -0.18 -8.91
C ALA A 66 5.96 -0.63 -8.28
N ASN A 67 4.82 -0.04 -8.68
CA ASN A 67 3.51 -0.49 -8.21
C ASN A 67 3.11 -1.85 -8.83
N LYS A 68 3.48 -2.11 -10.08
CA LYS A 68 3.30 -3.41 -10.75
C LYS A 68 4.18 -4.47 -10.11
N ASP A 69 5.42 -4.13 -9.75
CA ASP A 69 6.35 -5.02 -9.07
C ASP A 69 5.79 -5.43 -7.70
N ALA A 70 5.24 -4.48 -6.93
CA ALA A 70 4.54 -4.79 -5.67
C ALA A 70 3.33 -5.70 -5.87
N ASN A 71 2.52 -5.51 -6.92
CA ASN A 71 1.43 -6.42 -7.25
C ASN A 71 1.92 -7.84 -7.60
N LEU A 72 3.02 -7.95 -8.35
CA LEU A 72 3.62 -9.25 -8.66
C LEU A 72 4.11 -9.97 -7.40
N ILE A 73 4.70 -9.24 -6.45
CA ILE A 73 5.10 -9.81 -5.16
C ILE A 73 3.89 -10.23 -4.33
N TYR A 74 2.82 -9.42 -4.29
CA TYR A 74 1.56 -9.80 -3.65
C TYR A 74 1.00 -11.11 -4.22
N ASP A 75 0.95 -11.23 -5.54
CA ASP A 75 0.44 -12.42 -6.23
C ASP A 75 1.33 -13.64 -5.98
N TYR A 76 2.65 -13.47 -5.99
CA TYR A 76 3.60 -14.52 -5.65
C TYR A 76 3.43 -15.00 -4.20
N LEU A 77 3.32 -14.07 -3.24
CA LEU A 77 3.18 -14.40 -1.83
C LEU A 77 1.87 -15.13 -1.54
N SER A 78 0.75 -14.64 -2.06
CA SER A 78 -0.56 -15.26 -1.86
C SER A 78 -0.72 -16.57 -2.66
N GLY A 79 -0.26 -16.59 -3.91
CA GLY A 79 -0.44 -17.70 -4.84
C GLY A 79 0.53 -18.85 -4.61
N ALA A 80 1.84 -18.58 -4.70
CA ALA A 80 2.88 -19.61 -4.63
C ALA A 80 3.28 -19.92 -3.19
N ARG A 81 3.51 -18.88 -2.38
CA ARG A 81 3.98 -19.03 -0.99
C ARG A 81 2.85 -19.26 0.04
N LYS A 82 1.59 -19.15 -0.41
CA LYS A 82 0.36 -19.40 0.37
C LYS A 82 0.24 -18.53 1.63
N PHE A 83 0.66 -17.27 1.55
CA PHE A 83 0.36 -16.28 2.57
C PHE A 83 -1.16 -15.99 2.52
N PRO A 84 -1.89 -15.99 3.65
CA PRO A 84 -3.26 -15.49 3.68
C PRO A 84 -3.31 -14.06 3.16
N LYS A 85 -4.27 -13.74 2.28
CA LYS A 85 -4.36 -12.42 1.65
C LYS A 85 -4.55 -11.31 2.68
N GLU A 86 -5.27 -11.63 3.77
CA GLU A 86 -5.51 -10.77 4.92
C GLU A 86 -4.24 -10.43 5.70
N ASN A 87 -3.20 -11.26 5.58
CA ASN A 87 -1.91 -11.04 6.21
C ASN A 87 -0.92 -10.28 5.30
N ILE A 88 -1.31 -9.93 4.07
CA ILE A 88 -0.47 -9.18 3.12
C ILE A 88 -0.98 -7.75 3.01
N PHE A 89 -0.23 -6.82 3.60
CA PHE A 89 -0.50 -5.39 3.61
C PHE A 89 0.13 -4.77 2.35
N LEU A 90 -0.67 -4.60 1.30
CA LEU A 90 -0.25 -4.02 0.03
C LEU A 90 -0.52 -2.50 0.01
N LEU A 91 0.52 -1.70 -0.19
CA LEU A 91 0.45 -0.23 -0.27
C LEU A 91 1.02 0.25 -1.61
N PRO A 92 0.18 0.40 -2.66
CA PRO A 92 0.59 0.96 -3.93
C PRO A 92 0.36 2.49 -3.97
N ASP A 93 1.29 3.21 -4.60
CA ASP A 93 1.16 4.63 -4.95
C ASP A 93 0.64 5.49 -3.79
N SER A 94 -0.49 6.18 -3.95
CA SER A 94 -1.08 7.09 -2.94
C SER A 94 -1.45 6.43 -1.61
N MET A 95 -1.49 5.09 -1.55
CA MET A 95 -1.68 4.37 -0.29
C MET A 95 -0.38 4.30 0.52
N ALA A 96 0.78 4.44 -0.11
CA ALA A 96 2.10 4.31 0.46
C ALA A 96 2.61 5.62 1.07
N THR A 97 1.79 6.33 1.86
CA THR A 97 2.28 7.48 2.62
C THR A 97 3.19 7.04 3.76
N SER A 98 4.16 7.85 4.15
CA SER A 98 5.11 7.45 5.22
C SER A 98 4.37 7.08 6.50
N GLY A 99 3.33 7.84 6.87
CA GLY A 99 2.48 7.56 8.01
C GLY A 99 1.76 6.21 7.93
N ARG A 100 1.27 5.80 6.75
CA ARG A 100 0.62 4.49 6.58
C ARG A 100 1.62 3.35 6.62
N ILE A 101 2.83 3.55 6.08
CA ILE A 101 3.88 2.53 6.13
C ILE A 101 4.36 2.33 7.57
N TYR A 102 4.71 3.40 8.29
CA TYR A 102 5.10 3.31 9.71
C TYR A 102 3.99 2.73 10.60
N ASN A 103 2.73 3.12 10.39
CA ASN A 103 1.60 2.52 11.12
C ASN A 103 1.48 1.02 10.84
N SER A 104 1.72 0.59 9.60
CA SER A 104 1.69 -0.83 9.22
C SER A 104 2.81 -1.60 9.91
N ILE A 105 4.04 -1.06 9.91
CA ILE A 105 5.19 -1.62 10.64
C ILE A 105 4.87 -1.75 12.13
N HIS A 106 4.44 -0.66 12.77
CA HIS A 106 4.11 -0.64 14.20
C HIS A 106 3.02 -1.65 14.57
N ASN A 107 2.00 -1.78 13.73
CA ASN A 107 0.94 -2.74 13.95
C ASN A 107 1.43 -4.18 13.79
N LEU A 108 2.22 -4.47 12.75
CA LEU A 108 2.85 -5.77 12.56
C LEU A 108 3.72 -6.14 13.76
N MET A 109 4.53 -5.21 14.28
CA MET A 109 5.38 -5.47 15.45
C MET A 109 4.60 -5.80 16.73
N LYS A 110 3.38 -5.28 16.88
CA LYS A 110 2.51 -5.64 18.02
C LYS A 110 1.84 -7.01 17.86
N TRP A 111 1.66 -7.44 16.61
CA TRP A 111 0.85 -8.61 16.29
C TRP A 111 1.67 -9.87 16.09
N LEU A 112 2.87 -9.74 15.54
CA LEU A 112 3.79 -10.84 15.30
C LEU A 112 4.34 -11.38 16.61
N VAL A 113 4.57 -12.69 16.63
CA VAL A 113 5.20 -13.39 17.76
C VAL A 113 6.37 -14.25 17.25
N PRO A 114 7.27 -14.72 18.13
CA PRO A 114 8.37 -15.58 17.72
C PRO A 114 7.89 -16.80 16.90
N GLY A 115 8.56 -17.03 15.76
CA GLY A 115 8.23 -18.11 14.82
C GLY A 115 7.33 -17.70 13.66
N ASP A 116 6.64 -16.56 13.73
CA ASP A 116 5.97 -16.00 12.55
C ASP A 116 7.01 -15.58 11.49
N GLU A 117 6.63 -15.69 10.22
CA GLU A 117 7.40 -15.21 9.08
C GLU A 117 6.88 -13.83 8.65
N LEU A 118 7.78 -12.83 8.60
CA LEU A 118 7.52 -11.50 8.06
C LEU A 118 8.31 -11.29 6.76
N VAL A 119 7.63 -10.86 5.70
CA VAL A 119 8.25 -10.35 4.47
C VAL A 119 8.04 -8.84 4.38
N LEU A 120 9.13 -8.08 4.29
CA LEU A 120 9.09 -6.66 3.95
C LEU A 120 9.57 -6.51 2.50
N TYR A 121 8.76 -5.88 1.65
CA TYR A 121 9.10 -5.58 0.27
C TYR A 121 8.85 -4.11 -0.02
N PHE A 122 9.82 -3.45 -0.66
CA PHE A 122 9.72 -2.07 -1.08
C PHE A 122 10.25 -1.92 -2.51
N ALA A 123 9.44 -1.31 -3.38
CA ALA A 123 9.84 -0.83 -4.70
C ALA A 123 9.51 0.66 -4.83
N GLY A 124 10.53 1.47 -5.11
CA GLY A 124 10.40 2.92 -5.20
C GLY A 124 11.76 3.61 -5.18
N HIS A 125 11.75 4.92 -5.03
CA HIS A 125 12.94 5.72 -4.80
C HIS A 125 13.53 5.48 -3.41
N GLY A 126 14.85 5.44 -3.36
CA GLY A 126 15.63 5.65 -2.15
C GLY A 126 16.60 6.79 -2.36
N ASP A 127 17.11 7.35 -1.28
CA ASP A 127 18.04 8.47 -1.31
C ASP A 127 18.94 8.44 -0.08
N VAL A 128 20.12 9.03 -0.21
CA VAL A 128 21.05 9.22 0.92
C VAL A 128 21.25 10.71 1.12
N GLN A 129 21.17 11.15 2.37
CA GLN A 129 21.55 12.50 2.75
C GLN A 129 22.62 12.47 3.83
N THR A 130 23.66 13.26 3.61
CA THR A 130 24.65 13.57 4.65
C THR A 130 24.10 14.68 5.53
N VAL A 131 23.98 14.43 6.83
CA VAL A 131 23.62 15.45 7.83
C VAL A 131 24.72 15.57 8.87
N ALA A 132 25.24 16.79 9.00
CA ALA A 132 26.49 17.06 9.70
C ALA A 132 27.60 16.13 9.17
N ASP A 133 27.94 15.08 9.91
CA ASP A 133 29.06 14.17 9.63
C ASP A 133 28.63 12.71 9.41
N PHE A 134 27.33 12.42 9.25
CA PHE A 134 26.83 11.05 9.01
C PHE A 134 25.89 10.97 7.81
N ASP A 135 25.92 9.82 7.13
CA ASP A 135 25.01 9.51 6.03
C ASP A 135 23.78 8.77 6.56
N GLU A 136 22.60 9.29 6.24
CA GLU A 136 21.32 8.65 6.53
C GLU A 136 20.66 8.20 5.22
N ALA A 137 20.25 6.93 5.17
CA ALA A 137 19.57 6.35 4.03
C ALA A 137 18.04 6.36 4.23
N PHE A 138 17.32 6.77 3.19
CA PHE A 138 15.87 6.91 3.20
C PHE A 138 15.23 6.11 2.08
N PHE A 139 14.12 5.45 2.38
CA PHE A 139 13.12 5.09 1.39
C PHE A 139 12.12 6.24 1.26
N LEU A 140 11.80 6.64 0.03
CA LEU A 140 10.86 7.73 -0.24
C LEU A 140 9.45 7.15 -0.37
N ALA A 141 8.58 7.56 0.54
CA ALA A 141 7.16 7.28 0.50
C ALA A 141 6.45 8.17 -0.52
N TRP A 142 5.16 7.93 -0.76
CA TRP A 142 4.38 8.66 -1.78
C TRP A 142 4.36 10.18 -1.56
N ASP A 143 4.31 10.60 -0.30
CA ASP A 143 4.29 11.98 0.18
C ASP A 143 5.71 12.57 0.37
N ALA A 144 6.76 11.94 -0.19
CA ALA A 144 8.12 12.47 -0.18
C ALA A 144 8.21 13.86 -0.84
N SER A 145 8.92 14.77 -0.19
CA SER A 145 9.28 16.06 -0.78
C SER A 145 10.22 15.88 -1.98
N ASP A 146 9.97 16.59 -3.07
CA ASP A 146 10.86 16.61 -4.24
C ASP A 146 12.05 17.56 -4.10
N THR A 147 12.11 18.35 -3.02
CA THR A 147 13.20 19.29 -2.73
C THR A 147 14.34 18.68 -1.94
N ARG A 148 14.29 17.36 -1.67
CA ARG A 148 15.29 16.64 -0.86
C ARG A 148 15.48 17.27 0.53
N ASN A 149 14.42 17.77 1.15
CA ASN A 149 14.43 18.10 2.58
C ASN A 149 13.62 17.04 3.35
N TYR A 150 14.31 16.02 3.86
CA TYR A 150 13.67 14.88 4.54
C TYR A 150 13.66 15.02 6.07
N TYR A 151 14.35 16.02 6.63
CA TYR A 151 14.42 16.21 8.08
C TYR A 151 13.24 17.05 8.56
N GLY A 152 12.46 16.50 9.50
CA GLY A 152 11.26 17.16 10.03
C GLY A 152 10.07 17.20 9.05
N ALA A 153 10.22 16.62 7.86
CA ALA A 153 9.16 16.45 6.87
C ALA A 153 8.58 15.02 6.93
N ALA A 154 7.29 14.88 6.59
CA ALA A 154 6.72 13.58 6.28
C ALA A 154 7.27 13.06 4.94
N GLY A 155 6.92 11.83 4.56
CA GLY A 155 7.24 11.30 3.23
C GLY A 155 8.48 10.43 3.12
N THR A 156 9.21 10.14 4.20
CA THR A 156 10.36 9.21 4.16
C THR A 156 10.30 8.16 5.25
N LEU A 157 10.95 7.03 5.01
CA LEU A 157 11.31 6.03 6.02
C LEU A 157 12.82 5.96 6.14
N LYS A 158 13.34 6.10 7.36
CA LYS A 158 14.77 5.91 7.60
C LYS A 158 15.11 4.43 7.64
N LEU A 159 16.23 4.07 7.04
CA LEU A 159 16.75 2.70 7.13
C LEU A 159 17.09 2.35 8.58
N THR A 160 17.59 3.30 9.36
CA THR A 160 17.90 3.14 10.78
C THR A 160 16.66 2.83 11.63
N ASP A 161 15.51 3.42 11.31
CA ASP A 161 14.25 3.09 12.00
C ASP A 161 13.85 1.64 11.74
N LEU A 162 13.97 1.18 10.48
CA LEU A 162 13.67 -0.20 10.10
C LEU A 162 14.58 -1.20 10.83
N ASP A 163 15.88 -0.92 10.91
CA ASP A 163 16.86 -1.75 11.61
C ASP A 163 16.52 -1.89 13.10
N ASN A 164 16.14 -0.79 13.75
CA ASN A 164 15.71 -0.78 15.16
C ASN A 164 14.41 -1.57 15.40
N TYR A 165 13.54 -1.72 14.40
CA TYR A 165 12.31 -2.50 14.52
C TYR A 165 12.50 -3.99 14.25
N THR A 166 13.58 -4.37 13.58
CA THR A 166 13.83 -5.77 13.17
C THR A 166 14.95 -6.46 13.94
N SER A 167 15.73 -5.72 14.74
CA SER A 167 16.77 -6.22 15.63
C SER A 167 16.22 -6.69 16.97
#